data_AF-A0A6M0HUL0-F1
#
_entry.id   AF-A0A6M0HUL0-F1
#
_cell.length_a   1.000
_cell.length_b   1.000
_cell.length_c   1.000
_cell.angle_alpha   90.00
_cell.angle_beta   90.00
_cell.angle_gamma   90.00
#
_symmetry.space_group_name_H-M   'P 1'
#
loop_
_entity.id
_entity.type
_entity.pdbx_description
1 polymer ?
#
loop_
_entity_poly.entity_id
_entity_poly.type
_entity_poly.pdbx_seq_one_letter_code
_entity_poly.pdbx_strand_id
1 'polypeptide(L)' 'MRDPFVPDVLAERLRAKRRKGVALDALAYEPAKPLFAELLDTRGHGTGQFVRLSQGMVERITRSLKQA' A
#
# COMPACT_ATOMS: atom_id res chain seq x y z
N MET A 1 9.74 15.72 19.90
CA MET A 1 10.53 15.24 18.74
C MET A 1 9.81 15.66 17.48
N ARG A 2 10.40 16.54 16.64
CA ARG A 2 9.82 16.96 15.34
C ARG A 2 10.21 15.90 14.31
N ASP A 3 9.25 15.39 13.54
CA ASP A 3 9.49 14.45 12.45
C ASP A 3 9.98 15.25 11.23
N PRO A 4 11.19 14.99 10.69
CA PRO A 4 11.76 15.76 9.60
C PRO A 4 11.02 15.56 8.25
N PHE A 5 10.15 14.56 8.14
CA PHE A 5 9.43 14.24 6.90
C PHE A 5 7.98 14.75 6.87
N VAL A 6 7.51 15.39 7.94
CA VAL A 6 6.14 15.93 8.02
C VAL A 6 6.21 17.45 8.01
N PRO A 7 5.79 18.13 6.93
CA PRO A 7 5.71 19.58 6.89
C PRO A 7 4.90 20.13 8.07
N ASP A 8 5.35 21.24 8.68
CA ASP A 8 4.77 21.77 9.92
C ASP A 8 3.25 21.97 9.85
N VAL A 9 2.75 22.44 8.70
CA VAL A 9 1.31 22.63 8.44
C VAL A 9 0.54 21.31 8.51
N LEU A 10 1.14 20.21 8.06
CA LEU A 10 0.54 18.89 8.11
C LEU A 10 0.59 18.32 9.53
N ALA A 11 1.68 18.57 10.27
CA ALA A 11 1.81 18.18 11.67
C ALA A 11 0.72 18.84 12.54
N GLU A 12 0.47 20.14 12.35
CA GLU A 12 -0.60 20.86 13.06
C GLU A 12 -1.99 20.31 12.72
N ARG A 13 -2.27 20.04 11.44
CA ARG A 13 -3.55 19.42 11.02
C ARG A 13 -3.75 18.03 11.61
N LEU A 14 -2.68 17.24 11.72
CA LEU A 14 -2.71 15.91 12.34
C LEU A 14 -2.88 15.96 13.86
N ARG A 15 -2.37 17.01 14.53
CA ARG A 15 -2.61 17.26 15.95
C ARG A 15 -4.06 17.67 16.22
N ALA A 16 -4.63 18.51 15.35
CA ALA A 16 -6.01 18.98 15.46
C ALA A 16 -7.05 17.88 15.21
N LYS A 17 -6.71 16.83 14.45
CA LYS A 17 -7.59 15.66 14.28
C LYS A 17 -7.60 14.78 15.53
N ARG A 18 -8.77 14.67 16.18
CA ARG A 18 -9.02 13.71 17.26
C ARG A 18 -8.73 12.29 16.76
N ARG A 19 -7.64 11.69 17.25
CA ARG A 19 -7.30 10.30 16.93
C ARG A 19 -8.33 9.40 17.60
N LYS A 20 -9.05 8.59 16.82
CA LYS A 20 -9.76 7.44 17.39
C LYS A 20 -8.68 6.42 17.76
N GLY A 21 -8.59 6.07 19.04
CA GLY A 21 -7.73 4.98 19.48
C GLY A 21 -8.22 3.70 18.81
N VAL A 22 -7.45 3.19 17.85
CA VAL A 22 -7.65 1.86 17.28
C VAL A 22 -6.72 0.95 18.07
N ALA A 23 -7.23 -0.18 18.56
CA ALA A 23 -6.41 -1.17 19.24
C ALA A 23 -5.24 -1.58 18.32
N LEU A 24 -4.03 -1.66 18.88
CA LEU A 24 -2.83 -2.02 18.11
C LEU A 24 -2.98 -3.40 17.44
N ASP A 25 -3.77 -4.29 18.02
CA ASP A 25 -4.07 -5.61 17.47
C ASP A 25 -4.92 -5.53 16.18
N ALA A 26 -5.72 -4.47 16.01
CA ALA A 26 -6.42 -4.19 14.76
C ALA A 26 -5.52 -3.49 13.72
N LEU A 27 -4.34 -3.02 14.14
CA LEU A 27 -3.26 -2.56 13.27
C LEU A 27 -2.22 -3.68 13.02
N ALA A 28 -2.46 -4.90 13.51
CA ALA A 28 -1.62 -6.05 13.22
C ALA A 28 -1.58 -6.25 11.70
N TYR A 29 -0.48 -5.78 11.10
CA TYR A 29 -0.14 -6.00 9.72
C TYR A 29 0.19 -7.48 9.57
N GLU A 30 -0.84 -8.30 9.32
CA GLU A 30 -0.66 -9.60 8.70
C GLU A 30 -0.14 -9.32 7.28
N PRO A 31 1.13 -9.64 6.95
CA PRO A 31 1.56 -9.58 5.57
C PRO A 31 0.68 -10.56 4.81
N ALA A 32 -0.27 -10.02 4.03
CA ALA A 32 -1.11 -10.82 3.16
C ALA A 32 -0.22 -11.80 2.39
N LYS A 33 -0.66 -13.05 2.28
CA LYS A 33 0.04 -14.10 1.54
C LYS A 33 0.64 -13.49 0.27
N PRO A 34 1.95 -13.69 0.00
CA PRO A 34 2.60 -13.06 -1.13
C PRO A 34 1.83 -13.37 -2.40
N LEU A 35 1.37 -12.32 -3.08
CA LEU A 35 0.68 -12.45 -4.34
C LEU A 35 1.73 -12.57 -5.45
N PHE A 36 1.70 -13.70 -6.14
CA PHE A 36 2.51 -13.95 -7.31
C PHE A 36 1.72 -13.53 -8.54
N ALA A 37 2.26 -12.57 -9.30
CA ALA A 37 1.69 -12.16 -10.57
C ALA A 37 2.50 -12.80 -11.70
N GLU A 38 1.81 -13.39 -12.67
CA GLU A 38 2.44 -13.89 -13.88
C GLU A 38 2.81 -12.72 -14.80
N LEU A 39 4.02 -12.75 -15.35
CA LEU A 39 4.44 -11.81 -16.39
C LEU A 39 3.80 -12.20 -17.72
N LEU A 40 3.27 -11.20 -18.43
CA LEU A 40 2.70 -11.38 -19.75
C LEU A 40 3.71 -10.96 -20.84
N ASP A 41 3.69 -11.64 -21.97
CA ASP A 41 4.44 -11.25 -23.17
C ASP A 41 3.83 -10.00 -23.84
N THR A 42 4.45 -9.51 -24.91
CA THR A 42 3.96 -8.33 -25.64
C THR A 42 2.60 -8.53 -26.32
N ARG A 43 2.12 -9.77 -26.42
CA ARG A 43 0.81 -10.15 -26.97
C ARG A 43 -0.22 -10.39 -25.87
N GLY A 44 0.16 -10.31 -24.60
CA GLY A 44 -0.69 -10.54 -23.45
C GLY A 44 -0.79 -12.00 -23.01
N HIS A 45 0.03 -12.91 -23.52
CA HIS A 45 0.06 -14.31 -23.09
C HIS A 45 0.96 -14.50 -21.88
N GLY A 46 0.60 -15.45 -21.01
CA GLY A 46 1.42 -15.84 -19.86
C GLY A 46 2.79 -16.38 -20.29
N THR A 47 3.84 -15.87 -19.63
CA THR A 47 5.23 -16.31 -19.89
C THR A 47 5.66 -17.48 -19.01
N GLY A 48 4.83 -17.89 -18.04
CA GLY A 48 5.20 -18.86 -17.01
C GLY A 48 6.17 -18.32 -15.95
N GLN A 49 6.60 -17.06 -16.05
CA GLN A 49 7.45 -16.39 -15.06
C GLN A 49 6.59 -15.62 -14.07
N PHE A 50 6.87 -15.77 -12.78
CA PHE A 50 6.13 -15.13 -11.70
C PHE A 50 6.99 -14.14 -10.93
N VAL A 51 6.43 -12.98 -10.61
CA VAL A 51 7.04 -12.00 -9.73
C VAL A 51 6.27 -11.89 -8.43
N ARG A 52 7.00 -11.83 -7.31
CA ARG A 52 6.40 -11.60 -5.99
C ARG A 52 6.10 -10.12 -5.83
N LEU A 53 4.83 -9.78 -5.72
CA LEU A 53 4.42 -8.40 -5.48
C LEU A 53 4.35 -8.13 -3.98
N SER A 54 4.81 -6.94 -3.59
CA SER A 54 4.52 -6.41 -2.26
C SER A 54 3.06 -5.95 -2.19
N GLN A 55 2.48 -6.00 -0.99
CA GLN A 55 1.11 -5.52 -0.76
C GLN A 55 0.90 -4.08 -1.25
N GLY A 56 1.87 -3.18 -1.02
CA GLY A 56 1.80 -1.80 -1.49
C GLY A 56 1.80 -1.66 -3.02
N MET A 57 2.46 -2.58 -3.74
CA MET A 57 2.37 -2.64 -5.21
C MET A 57 0.99 -3.10 -5.66
N VAL A 58 0.44 -4.14 -5.03
CA VAL A 58 -0.91 -4.67 -5.34
C VAL A 58 -1.97 -3.59 -5.14
N GLU A 59 -1.92 -2.87 -4.02
CA GLU A 59 -2.85 -1.79 -3.70
C GLU A 59 -2.76 -0.63 -4.71
N ARG A 60 -1.55 -0.28 -5.15
CA ARG A 60 -1.34 0.77 -6.17
C ARG A 60 -1.93 0.35 -7.51
N ILE A 61 -1.64 -0.87 -7.98
CA ILE A 61 -2.18 -1.41 -9.24
C ILE A 61 -3.71 -1.42 -9.19
N THR A 62 -4.29 -1.96 -8.11
CA THR A 62 -5.74 -2.05 -7.92
C THR A 62 -6.40 -0.67 -7.93
N ARG A 63 -5.76 0.34 -7.33
CA ARG A 63 -6.24 1.72 -7.35
C ARG A 63 -6.21 2.32 -8.75
N SER A 64 -5.11 2.12 -9.49
CA SER A 64 -4.98 2.62 -10.87
C SER A 64 -6.02 2.02 -11.80
N LEU A 65 -6.32 0.72 -11.67
CA LEU A 65 -7.35 0.05 -12.46
C LEU A 65 -8.77 0.55 -12.18
N LYS A 66 -9.07 0.99 -10.95
CA LYS A 66 -10.37 1.57 -10.60
C LYS A 66 -10.56 3.01 -11.08
N GLN A 67 -9.48 3.68 -11.45
CA GLN A 67 -9.47 5.07 -11.91
C GLN A 67 -9.41 5.20 -13.44
N ALA A 68 -9.15 4.10 -14.14
CA ALA A 68 -9.16 3.98 -15.59
C ALA A 68 -10.54 3.53 -16.08
#